data_AF-A0A232FBX2-F1
#
_entry.id   AF-A0A232FBX2-F1
#
_cell.length_a   1.000
_cell.length_b   1.000
_cell.length_c   1.000
_cell.angle_alpha   90.00
_cell.angle_beta   90.00
_cell.angle_gamma   90.00
#
_symmetry.space_group_name_H-M   'P 1'
#
loop_
_entity.id
_entity.type
_entity.pdbx_description
1 polymer ?
#
loop_
_entity_poly.entity_id
_entity_poly.type
_entity_poly.pdbx_seq_one_letter_code
_entity_poly.pdbx_strand_id
1 'polypeptide(L)'
;MKFIFSVCLIVTSVAVLSFATELSLDNQEFERSKRAVALEYCPDKSTPAECKEYAKEISKTMNYCHNFVINKNTIQWQSCGIVSCEGLKVIPEDLSKPYPNCCQTCKV
;
A
#
# COMPACT_ATOMS: atom_id res chain seq x y z
N MET A 1 -29.26 0.24 -54.83
CA MET A 1 -28.19 -0.45 -54.09
C MET A 1 -27.30 0.60 -53.43
N LYS A 2 -26.81 0.33 -52.21
CA LYS A 2 -25.90 1.16 -51.36
C LYS A 2 -26.54 2.09 -50.31
N PHE A 3 -27.52 1.64 -49.53
CA PHE A 3 -27.84 2.31 -48.24
C PHE A 3 -28.26 1.33 -47.11
N ILE A 4 -27.88 0.05 -47.22
CA ILE A 4 -28.24 -0.98 -46.22
C ILE A 4 -27.02 -1.41 -45.38
N PHE A 5 -25.81 -0.93 -45.70
CA PHE A 5 -24.58 -1.38 -45.05
C PHE A 5 -24.12 -0.54 -43.84
N SER A 6 -24.91 0.43 -43.40
CA SER A 6 -24.49 1.37 -42.34
C SER A 6 -25.21 1.19 -41.01
N VAL A 7 -26.05 0.15 -40.87
CA VAL A 7 -26.78 -0.12 -39.60
C VAL A 7 -26.18 -1.31 -38.84
N CYS A 8 -25.44 -2.21 -39.49
CA CYS A 8 -24.80 -3.36 -38.82
C CYS A 8 -23.53 -3.02 -38.03
N LEU A 9 -22.93 -1.83 -38.22
CA LEU A 9 -21.71 -1.43 -37.51
C LEU A 9 -21.96 -0.80 -36.15
N ILE A 10 -23.20 -0.44 -35.83
CA ILE A 10 -23.52 0.23 -34.55
C ILE A 10 -23.91 -0.81 -33.49
N VAL A 11 -24.52 -1.93 -33.89
CA VAL A 11 -24.99 -2.97 -32.95
C VAL A 11 -23.85 -3.82 -32.38
N THR A 12 -22.71 -3.94 -33.07
CA THR A 12 -21.53 -4.65 -32.55
C THR A 12 -20.71 -3.82 -31.56
N SER A 13 -20.96 -2.53 -31.41
CA SER A 13 -20.28 -1.70 -30.41
C SER A 13 -20.88 -1.80 -29.01
N VAL A 14 -22.13 -2.25 -28.89
CA VAL A 14 -22.84 -2.31 -27.59
C VAL A 14 -22.61 -3.64 -26.86
N ALA A 15 -22.15 -4.69 -27.55
CA ALA A 15 -21.90 -6.00 -26.95
C ALA A 15 -20.47 -6.20 -26.40
N VAL A 16 -19.51 -5.32 -26.75
CA VAL A 16 -18.11 -5.41 -26.29
C VAL A 16 -17.89 -4.69 -24.96
N LEU A 17 -18.84 -3.88 -24.50
CA LEU A 17 -18.73 -3.12 -23.25
C LEU A 17 -19.27 -3.87 -22.01
N SER A 18 -19.90 -5.04 -22.18
CA SER A 18 -20.59 -5.75 -21.09
C SER A 18 -19.79 -6.89 -20.45
N PHE A 19 -18.53 -7.13 -20.85
CA PHE A 19 -17.73 -8.29 -20.42
C PHE A 19 -16.33 -7.97 -19.89
N ALA A 20 -16.00 -6.70 -19.61
CA ALA A 20 -14.67 -6.32 -19.13
C ALA A 20 -14.65 -5.55 -17.81
N THR A 21 -15.75 -5.59 -17.06
CA THR A 21 -15.78 -5.06 -15.69
C THR A 21 -16.34 -6.10 -14.71
N GLU A 22 -15.81 -7.32 -14.77
CA GLU A 22 -15.44 -8.00 -13.52
C GLU A 22 -14.18 -7.28 -13.01
N LEU A 23 -14.38 -6.06 -12.53
CA LEU A 23 -13.38 -5.36 -11.75
C LEU A 23 -13.19 -6.21 -10.51
N SER A 24 -12.06 -6.93 -10.48
CA SER A 24 -11.60 -7.75 -9.38
C SER A 24 -11.87 -7.03 -8.06
N LEU A 25 -12.93 -7.48 -7.38
CA LEU A 25 -13.28 -7.08 -6.01
C LEU A 25 -12.25 -7.57 -4.97
N ASP A 26 -11.13 -8.12 -5.44
CA ASP A 26 -10.04 -8.67 -4.63
C ASP A 26 -8.84 -7.70 -4.49
N ASN A 27 -8.81 -6.62 -5.28
CA ASN A 27 -7.71 -5.66 -5.30
C ASN A 27 -8.11 -4.26 -4.83
N GLN A 28 -9.24 -4.15 -4.13
CA GLN A 28 -9.48 -2.95 -3.33
C GLN A 28 -8.51 -3.03 -2.15
N GLU A 29 -7.30 -2.51 -2.37
CA GLU A 29 -6.40 -2.01 -1.34
C GLU A 29 -7.25 -1.16 -0.42
N PHE A 30 -7.85 -1.79 0.59
CA PHE A 30 -8.62 -1.13 1.63
C PHE A 30 -7.73 0.00 2.11
N GLU A 31 -8.21 1.22 1.87
CA GLU A 31 -7.45 2.45 2.00
C GLU A 31 -6.49 2.36 3.18
N ARG A 32 -5.20 2.24 2.84
CA ARG A 32 -4.13 2.00 3.82
C ARG A 32 -4.12 3.19 4.76
N SER A 33 -4.81 3.04 5.89
CA SER A 33 -5.12 4.15 6.77
C SER A 33 -3.82 4.77 7.27
N LYS A 34 -3.76 6.10 7.18
CA LYS A 34 -2.73 7.03 7.67
C LYS A 34 -1.48 6.36 8.26
N ARG A 35 -0.40 6.30 7.46
CA ARG A 35 0.95 5.95 7.95
C ARG A 35 1.31 6.90 9.08
N ALA A 36 1.64 6.38 10.26
CA ALA A 36 2.31 7.20 11.26
C ALA A 36 3.78 7.36 10.82
N VAL A 37 4.14 8.60 10.49
CA VAL A 37 5.49 8.96 10.06
C VAL A 37 6.15 9.74 11.17
N ALA A 38 7.22 9.20 11.75
CA ALA A 38 8.10 9.93 12.66
C ALA A 38 9.38 10.32 11.91
N LEU A 39 9.84 11.55 12.14
CA LEU A 39 11.07 12.07 11.57
C LEU A 39 12.14 12.12 12.64
N GLU A 40 13.29 11.53 12.33
CA GLU A 40 14.48 11.57 13.16
C GLU A 40 15.65 12.07 12.32
N TYR A 41 16.57 12.83 12.91
CA TYR A 41 17.80 13.21 12.22
C TYR A 41 18.81 12.07 12.32
N CYS A 42 19.59 11.86 11.26
CA CYS A 42 20.75 10.98 11.35
C CYS A 42 21.72 11.51 12.43
N PRO A 43 22.48 10.64 13.10
CA PRO A 43 23.51 11.07 14.04
C PRO A 43 24.47 12.09 13.40
N ASP A 44 24.85 13.14 14.14
CA ASP A 44 25.65 14.25 13.60
C ASP A 44 26.92 13.76 12.89
N LYS A 45 27.17 14.34 11.70
CA LYS A 45 28.30 14.04 10.79
C LYS A 45 28.26 12.67 10.10
N SER A 46 27.16 11.92 10.20
CA SER A 46 27.01 10.67 9.46
C SER A 46 26.93 10.90 7.96
N THR A 47 27.65 10.10 7.19
CA THR A 47 27.38 9.91 5.76
C THR A 47 26.02 9.26 5.54
N PRO A 48 25.42 9.34 4.33
CA PRO A 48 24.18 8.64 4.03
C PRO A 48 24.24 7.12 4.26
N ALA A 49 25.41 6.51 4.07
CA ALA A 49 25.62 5.09 4.31
C ALA A 49 25.62 4.76 5.81
N GLU A 50 26.33 5.54 6.63
CA GLU A 50 26.35 5.39 8.09
C GLU A 50 24.97 5.64 8.70
N CYS A 51 24.23 6.63 8.20
CA CYS A 51 22.85 6.85 8.63
C CYS A 51 21.95 5.64 8.31
N LYS A 52 22.20 4.95 7.18
CA LYS A 52 21.47 3.75 6.81
C LYS A 52 21.76 2.57 7.72
N GLU A 53 23.02 2.34 8.04
CA GLU A 53 23.38 1.29 8.98
C GLU A 53 22.86 1.60 10.38
N TYR A 54 22.93 2.87 10.83
CA TYR A 54 22.29 3.30 12.08
C TYR A 54 20.78 2.98 12.10
N ALA A 55 20.04 3.39 11.07
CA ALA A 55 18.61 3.11 10.99
C ALA A 55 18.31 1.60 10.96
N LYS A 56 19.15 0.77 10.32
CA LYS A 56 19.00 -0.68 10.37
C LYS A 56 19.20 -1.24 11.77
N GLU A 57 20.22 -0.80 12.51
CA GLU A 57 20.47 -1.29 13.86
C GLU A 57 19.34 -0.90 14.82
N ILE A 58 18.86 0.34 14.74
CA ILE A 58 17.69 0.79 15.50
C ILE A 58 16.45 -0.03 15.12
N SER A 59 16.22 -0.26 13.83
CA SER A 59 15.10 -1.06 13.33
C SER A 59 15.07 -2.49 13.91
N LYS A 60 16.23 -3.13 14.10
CA LYS A 60 16.30 -4.46 14.74
C LYS A 60 15.82 -4.48 16.20
N THR A 61 15.91 -3.34 16.89
CA THR A 61 15.50 -3.22 18.30
C THR A 61 14.01 -2.90 18.45
N MET A 62 13.34 -2.49 17.37
CA MET A 62 11.93 -2.14 17.37
C MET A 62 11.06 -3.39 17.25
N ASN A 63 10.24 -3.66 18.27
CA ASN A 63 9.36 -4.82 18.32
C ASN A 63 7.92 -4.49 17.84
N TYR A 64 7.80 -3.92 16.64
CA TYR A 64 6.51 -3.62 15.99
C TYR A 64 6.69 -3.58 14.46
N CYS A 65 5.61 -3.66 13.70
CA CYS A 65 5.62 -3.62 12.24
C CYS A 65 5.96 -2.20 11.73
N HIS A 66 7.15 -2.06 11.15
CA HIS A 66 7.67 -0.77 10.70
C HIS A 66 8.58 -0.90 9.47
N ASN A 67 8.85 0.24 8.86
CA ASN A 67 9.86 0.43 7.85
C ASN A 67 10.51 1.81 8.04
N PHE A 68 11.60 2.08 7.33
CA PHE A 68 12.19 3.40 7.30
C PHE A 68 12.66 3.79 5.91
N VAL A 69 12.68 5.08 5.65
CA VAL A 69 13.24 5.67 4.43
C VAL A 69 14.21 6.76 4.82
N ILE A 70 15.35 6.85 4.14
CA ILE A 70 16.35 7.87 4.39
C ILE A 70 16.20 8.96 3.35
N ASN A 71 16.13 10.20 3.82
CA ASN A 71 16.10 11.38 2.97
C ASN A 71 17.13 12.39 3.49
N LYS A 72 18.22 12.58 2.73
CA LYS A 72 19.35 13.43 3.10
C LYS A 72 19.90 13.03 4.47
N ASN A 73 19.69 13.87 5.48
CA ASN A 73 20.14 13.67 6.86
C ASN A 73 18.98 13.31 7.81
N THR A 74 17.89 12.76 7.29
CA THR A 74 16.71 12.38 8.07
C THR A 74 16.30 10.95 7.78
N ILE A 75 15.80 10.30 8.82
CA ILE A 75 15.19 8.98 8.81
C ILE A 75 13.69 9.20 8.98
N GLN A 76 12.91 8.69 8.04
CA GLN A 76 11.45 8.70 8.08
C GLN A 76 11.00 7.31 8.52
N TRP A 77 10.69 7.16 9.80
CA TRP A 77 10.13 5.94 10.35
C TRP A 77 8.65 5.83 9.98
N GLN A 78 8.26 4.70 9.42
CA GLN A 78 6.91 4.39 8.98
C GLN A 78 6.38 3.22 9.79
N SER A 79 5.27 3.39 10.49
CA SER A 79 4.56 2.30 11.17
C SER A 79 3.15 2.11 10.61
N CYS A 80 2.48 1.07 11.10
CA CYS A 80 1.08 0.81 10.74
C CYS A 80 0.17 1.95 11.25
N GLY A 81 -0.77 2.36 10.41
CA GLY A 81 -1.86 3.25 10.82
C GLY A 81 -2.92 2.52 11.64
N ILE A 82 -3.82 3.30 12.24
CA ILE A 82 -4.96 2.77 12.98
C ILE A 82 -6.03 2.28 11.99
N VAL A 83 -6.40 1.01 12.09
CA VAL A 83 -7.45 0.42 11.24
C VAL A 83 -8.75 0.32 12.03
N SER A 84 -9.84 0.87 11.47
CA SER A 84 -11.21 0.72 11.99
C SER A 84 -11.96 -0.28 11.12
N CYS A 85 -12.34 -1.43 11.69
CA CYS A 85 -13.04 -2.50 10.99
C CYS A 85 -14.52 -2.52 11.38
N GLU A 86 -15.30 -1.55 10.90
CA GLU A 86 -16.75 -1.48 11.15
C GLU A 86 -17.45 -2.71 10.54
N GLY A 87 -17.83 -3.67 11.38
CA GLY A 87 -18.56 -4.88 10.96
C GLY A 87 -17.71 -5.96 10.28
N LEU A 88 -16.38 -5.78 10.19
CA LEU A 88 -15.44 -6.73 9.57
C LEU A 88 -14.58 -7.44 10.62
N LYS A 89 -14.06 -8.63 10.27
CA LYS A 89 -13.12 -9.34 11.15
C LYS A 89 -11.76 -8.64 11.13
N VAL A 90 -11.27 -8.31 12.32
CA VAL A 90 -9.90 -7.80 12.50
C VAL A 90 -8.92 -8.96 12.34
N ILE A 91 -7.97 -8.81 11.42
CA ILE A 91 -6.77 -9.64 11.35
C ILE A 91 -5.66 -8.89 12.10
N PRO A 92 -5.13 -9.46 13.20
CA PRO A 92 -4.12 -8.79 14.00
C PRO A 92 -2.79 -8.63 13.25
N GLU A 93 -1.92 -7.80 13.81
CA GLU A 93 -0.54 -7.63 13.35
C GLU A 93 0.22 -8.98 13.34
N ASP A 94 0.98 -9.23 12.27
CA ASP A 94 1.75 -10.45 12.05
C ASP A 94 3.23 -10.11 11.78
N LEU A 95 4.01 -10.00 12.86
CA LEU A 95 5.43 -9.65 12.82
C LEU A 95 6.32 -10.64 12.04
N SER A 96 5.79 -11.80 11.62
CA SER A 96 6.53 -12.73 10.77
C SER A 96 6.66 -12.24 9.32
N LYS A 97 5.85 -11.25 8.92
CA LYS A 97 5.83 -10.70 7.56
C LYS A 97 6.56 -9.36 7.51
N PRO A 98 7.09 -8.98 6.33
CA PRO A 98 7.69 -7.66 6.16
C PRO A 98 6.62 -6.56 6.18
N TYR A 99 7.00 -5.34 6.59
CA TYR A 99 6.15 -4.17 6.38
C TYR A 99 5.88 -3.98 4.88
N PRO A 100 4.63 -3.69 4.46
CA PRO A 100 3.44 -3.45 5.29
C PRO A 100 2.57 -4.66 5.59
N ASN A 101 2.94 -5.85 5.11
CA ASN A 101 2.10 -7.04 5.20
C ASN A 101 1.98 -7.57 6.63
N CYS A 102 2.84 -7.10 7.54
CA CYS A 102 2.67 -7.34 8.97
C CYS A 102 1.58 -6.49 9.63
N CYS A 103 1.06 -5.44 8.99
CA CYS A 103 0.08 -4.55 9.62
C CYS A 103 -1.27 -5.25 9.86
N GLN A 104 -1.96 -4.80 10.91
CA GLN A 104 -3.36 -5.15 11.13
C GLN A 104 -4.22 -4.78 9.91
N THR A 105 -5.16 -5.64 9.54
CA THR A 105 -6.08 -5.43 8.41
C THR A 105 -7.50 -5.84 8.76
N CYS A 106 -8.48 -5.36 7.99
CA CYS A 106 -9.86 -5.85 8.04
C CYS A 106 -10.06 -6.90 6.96
N LYS A 107 -10.82 -7.95 7.26
CA LYS A 107 -11.25 -8.94 6.29
C LYS A 107 -12.76 -9.19 6.41
N VAL A 108 -13.40 -9.33 5.25
CA VAL A 108 -14.82 -9.71 5.10
C VAL A 108 -15.02 -11.16 5.53
#